data_AF-A0A1Y1WXN8-F1
#
_entry.id   AF-A0A1Y1WXN8-F1
#
_cell.length_a   1.000
_cell.length_b   1.000
_cell.length_c   1.000
_cell.angle_alpha   90.00
_cell.angle_beta   90.00
_cell.angle_gamma   90.00
#
_symmetry.space_group_name_H-M   'P 1'
#
loop_
_entity.id
_entity.type
_entity.pdbx_description
1 polymer ?
#
loop_
_entity_poly.entity_id
_entity_poly.type
_entity_poly.pdbx_seq_one_letter_code
_entity_poly.pdbx_strand_id
1 'polypeptide(L)'
;MKKNDIKNLTNYIIKNNIILENFNIKNKIDLLIYGIRINVSVNIFNFIYNHCHYKNINYTYIINKDEIVTPLFLALYYSNYDLAKTIIEKGGNINYKGIKYNVLSFLKKKRAIDKSKLIFILSHGFNITYINKYQLTYNLNFSLIKVILEFCIFNNNFILKLLSINKNKTPMSKNAFYELIRKEKGKFEIKEWYYNLLNKQRYKQIEYIYSYEDRNNNANNIQKLLQCANKIDTSDNDFLKYTILRKIEKKKLNIFMEKDYLHYEFNKIYFDKLKKINRFIKKKTFTQLMIFFEENKFIFKDLKMVDYDFITFSILKDIPISYIKEVLKYCPLYIFKKKWIKMTLATNNQALLRILLKSFKEMI
;
A
#
# COMPACT_ATOMS: atom_id res chain seq x y z
N MET A 1 19.81 35.73 21.70
CA MET A 1 19.37 34.41 21.21
C MET A 1 19.51 34.25 19.70
N LYS A 2 18.81 35.00 18.84
CA LYS A 2 18.90 34.84 17.35
C LYS A 2 20.33 34.88 16.77
N LYS A 3 21.20 35.72 17.33
CA LYS A 3 22.61 35.85 16.90
C LYS A 3 23.50 34.64 17.28
N ASN A 4 22.97 33.64 17.97
CA ASN A 4 23.73 32.48 18.47
C ASN A 4 24.95 32.80 19.35
N ASP A 5 24.97 34.01 19.90
CA ASP A 5 26.03 34.50 20.77
C ASP A 5 25.66 34.29 22.24
N ILE A 6 26.23 33.24 22.82
CA ILE A 6 26.01 32.88 24.23
C ILE A 6 26.63 33.91 25.17
N LYS A 7 27.81 34.48 24.85
CA LYS A 7 28.51 35.43 25.71
C LYS A 7 27.70 36.73 25.85
N ASN A 8 27.21 37.26 24.73
CA ASN A 8 26.36 38.45 24.75
C ASN A 8 25.00 38.19 25.42
N LEU A 9 24.44 36.98 25.27
CA LEU A 9 23.22 36.60 25.98
C LEU A 9 23.43 36.57 27.50
N THR A 10 24.50 35.93 27.97
CA THR A 10 24.85 35.86 29.39
C THR A 10 25.11 37.25 29.96
N ASN A 11 25.88 38.09 29.26
CA ASN A 11 26.13 39.48 29.66
C ASN A 11 24.83 40.29 29.78
N TYR A 12 23.91 40.12 28.83
CA TYR A 12 22.62 40.81 28.86
C TYR A 12 21.76 40.35 30.05
N ILE A 13 21.75 39.06 30.36
CA ILE A 13 21.00 38.51 31.50
C ILE A 13 21.54 39.05 32.82
N ILE A 14 22.86 39.03 33.01
CA ILE A 14 23.53 39.54 34.22
C ILE A 14 23.30 41.05 34.36
N LYS A 15 23.56 41.83 33.30
CA LYS A 15 23.43 43.29 33.33
C LYS A 15 22.02 43.76 33.71
N ASN A 16 21.00 43.00 33.34
CA ASN A 16 19.60 43.36 33.56
C ASN A 16 18.94 42.56 34.70
N ASN A 17 19.71 41.81 35.51
CA ASN A 17 19.19 40.98 36.62
C ASN A 17 18.01 40.08 36.22
N ILE A 18 18.11 39.44 35.04
CA ILE A 18 17.03 38.63 34.49
C ILE A 18 17.02 37.25 35.15
N ILE A 19 15.92 36.92 35.84
CA ILE A 19 15.68 35.58 36.41
C ILE A 19 15.06 34.71 35.30
N LEU A 20 15.87 33.82 34.71
CA LEU A 20 15.45 33.00 33.56
C LEU A 20 14.31 32.03 33.86
N GLU A 21 14.19 31.59 35.11
CA GLU A 21 13.12 30.70 35.58
C GLU A 21 11.73 31.33 35.42
N ASN A 22 11.66 32.66 35.54
CA ASN A 22 10.43 33.43 35.40
C ASN A 22 9.92 33.45 33.95
N PHE A 23 10.64 32.92 32.97
CA PHE A 23 10.13 32.83 31.59
C PHE A 23 9.30 31.57 31.33
N ASN A 24 9.35 30.59 32.23
CA ASN A 24 8.58 29.35 32.13
C ASN A 24 7.25 29.44 32.91
N ILE A 25 6.48 30.51 32.68
CA ILE A 25 5.23 30.79 33.40
C ILE A 25 4.05 30.12 32.70
N LYS A 26 3.38 29.18 33.41
CA LYS A 26 1.98 28.73 33.21
C LYS A 26 1.52 28.67 31.74
N ASN A 27 2.31 28.06 30.86
CA ASN A 27 2.02 27.89 29.42
C ASN A 27 1.91 29.18 28.58
N LYS A 28 2.34 30.34 29.08
CA LYS A 28 2.34 31.59 28.29
C LYS A 28 3.59 31.75 27.43
N ILE A 29 4.75 31.42 28.00
CA ILE A 29 6.04 31.47 27.33
C ILE A 29 6.82 30.23 27.76
N ASP A 30 7.50 29.60 26.82
CA ASP A 30 8.48 28.56 27.06
C ASP A 30 9.73 28.93 26.26
N LEU A 31 10.79 29.30 26.99
CA LEU A 31 11.99 29.88 26.39
C LEU A 31 12.74 28.86 25.53
N LEU A 32 12.71 27.58 25.91
CA LEU A 32 13.32 26.49 25.17
C LEU A 32 12.57 26.23 23.87
N ILE A 33 11.24 26.15 23.92
CA ILE A 33 10.40 26.02 22.72
C ILE A 33 10.60 27.22 21.79
N TYR A 34 10.61 28.44 22.34
CA TYR A 34 10.91 29.65 21.58
C TYR A 34 12.30 29.58 20.91
N GLY A 35 13.32 29.17 21.66
CA GLY A 35 14.69 28.98 21.16
C GLY A 35 14.74 28.00 19.99
N ILE A 36 14.10 26.84 20.12
CA ILE A 36 14.05 25.85 19.04
C ILE A 36 13.40 26.43 17.78
N ARG A 37 12.31 27.20 17.91
CA ARG A 37 11.59 27.82 16.77
C ARG A 37 12.43 28.82 16.00
N ILE A 38 13.32 29.55 16.68
CA ILE A 38 14.24 30.50 16.04
C ILE A 38 15.59 29.87 15.68
N ASN A 39 15.69 28.54 15.72
CA ASN A 39 16.86 27.77 15.34
C ASN A 39 18.14 28.16 16.10
N VAL A 40 18.06 28.23 17.43
CA VAL A 40 19.25 28.48 18.26
C VAL A 40 20.29 27.36 18.13
N SER A 41 21.56 27.71 18.36
CA SER A 41 22.65 26.75 18.45
C SER A 41 22.48 25.80 19.64
N VAL A 42 23.12 24.62 19.57
CA VAL A 42 23.18 23.65 20.67
C VAL A 42 23.68 24.28 21.97
N ASN A 43 24.63 25.22 21.88
CA ASN A 43 25.15 25.93 23.06
C ASN A 43 24.08 26.80 23.74
N ILE A 44 23.31 27.57 22.97
CA ILE A 44 22.21 28.38 23.53
C ILE A 44 21.09 27.48 24.05
N PHE A 45 20.76 26.40 23.34
CA PHE A 45 19.79 25.42 23.82
C PHE A 45 20.21 24.84 25.19
N ASN A 46 21.45 24.39 25.32
CA ASN A 46 21.99 23.85 26.57
C ASN A 46 21.99 24.88 27.68
N PHE A 47 22.35 26.12 27.37
CA PHE A 47 22.28 27.24 28.32
C PHE A 47 20.87 27.44 28.86
N ILE A 48 19.86 27.53 27.98
CA ILE A 48 18.45 27.72 28.38
C ILE A 48 17.96 26.51 29.18
N TYR A 49 18.21 25.29 28.71
CA TYR A 49 17.77 24.07 29.38
C TYR A 49 18.29 23.98 30.82
N ASN A 50 19.58 24.31 31.03
CA ASN A 50 20.22 24.22 32.33
C ASN A 50 19.80 25.35 33.30
N HIS A 51 19.53 26.56 32.79
CA HIS A 51 19.29 27.75 33.64
C HIS A 51 17.80 28.12 33.81
N CYS A 52 16.88 27.43 33.12
CA CYS A 52 15.43 27.64 33.27
C CYS A 52 14.71 26.51 34.05
N HIS A 53 15.46 25.65 34.76
CA HIS A 53 14.97 24.56 35.62
C HIS A 53 13.89 23.64 35.01
N TYR A 54 14.09 23.22 33.77
CA TYR A 54 13.23 22.19 33.18
C TYR A 54 13.39 20.86 33.94
N LYS A 55 12.28 20.33 34.48
CA LYS A 55 12.28 19.04 35.22
C LYS A 55 12.72 17.86 34.35
N ASN A 56 12.32 17.86 33.09
CA ASN A 56 12.75 16.92 32.05
C ASN A 56 12.52 17.54 30.67
N ILE A 57 13.10 16.94 29.63
CA ILE A 57 12.94 17.37 28.23
C ILE A 57 11.69 16.75 27.54
N ASN A 58 11.02 15.83 28.23
CA ASN A 58 9.87 15.06 27.75
C ASN A 58 8.54 15.70 28.20
N TYR A 59 8.27 16.90 27.70
CA TYR A 59 7.06 17.64 28.02
C TYR A 59 6.36 18.16 26.76
N THR A 60 5.13 18.62 26.93
CA THR A 60 4.29 19.15 25.86
C THR A 60 4.11 20.65 26.03
N TYR A 61 4.13 21.38 24.92
CA TYR A 61 3.80 22.80 24.89
C TYR A 61 2.68 23.05 23.88
N ILE A 62 1.70 23.85 24.28
CA ILE A 62 0.56 24.24 23.44
C ILE A 62 0.91 25.57 22.76
N ILE A 63 1.22 25.54 21.47
CA ILE A 63 1.50 26.78 20.69
C ILE A 63 0.19 27.53 20.42
N ASN A 64 -0.87 26.79 20.10
CA ASN A 64 -2.24 27.27 19.91
C ASN A 64 -3.21 26.10 20.15
N LYS A 65 -4.54 26.35 20.08
CA LYS A 65 -5.58 25.35 20.40
C LYS A 65 -5.41 23.99 19.70
N ASP A 66 -4.74 23.94 18.55
CA ASP A 66 -4.59 22.73 17.72
C ASP A 66 -3.15 22.22 17.57
N GLU A 67 -2.19 22.89 18.19
CA GLU A 67 -0.76 22.63 18.02
C GLU A 67 -0.09 22.34 19.36
N ILE A 68 0.12 21.04 19.61
CA ILE A 68 0.83 20.53 20.76
C ILE A 68 2.17 19.98 20.27
N VAL A 69 3.27 20.47 20.83
CA VAL A 69 4.62 20.07 20.40
C VAL A 69 5.42 19.59 21.59
N THR A 70 6.46 18.82 21.30
CA THR A 70 7.55 18.54 22.25
C THR A 70 8.82 19.21 21.73
N PRO A 71 9.83 19.46 22.58
CA PRO A 71 11.13 19.97 22.12
C PRO A 71 11.70 19.14 20.96
N LEU A 72 11.68 17.82 21.08
CA LEU A 72 12.21 16.91 20.05
C LEU A 72 11.43 17.00 18.73
N PHE A 73 10.10 17.02 18.79
CA PHE A 73 9.27 17.05 17.59
C PHE A 73 9.48 18.36 16.83
N LEU A 74 9.67 19.46 17.56
CA LEU A 74 9.91 20.77 16.98
C LEU A 74 11.29 20.88 16.34
N ALA A 75 12.34 20.36 16.99
CA ALA A 75 13.68 20.29 16.38
C ALA A 75 13.67 19.50 15.08
N LEU A 76 12.96 18.37 15.04
CA LEU A 76 12.77 17.57 13.83
C LEU A 76 11.94 18.27 12.76
N TYR A 77 10.88 18.99 13.13
CA TYR A 77 10.09 19.78 12.18
C TYR A 77 10.93 20.81 11.45
N TYR A 78 11.82 21.50 12.17
CA TYR A 78 12.77 22.45 11.59
C TYR A 78 14.02 21.81 10.98
N SER A 79 14.09 20.47 10.92
CA SER A 79 15.24 19.73 10.37
C SER A 79 16.57 20.03 11.05
N ASN A 80 16.56 20.47 12.31
CA ASN A 80 17.76 20.71 13.09
C ASN A 80 18.19 19.39 13.76
N TYR A 81 18.92 18.56 13.02
CA TYR A 81 19.34 17.23 13.47
C TYR A 81 20.35 17.28 14.63
N ASP A 82 21.23 18.28 14.68
CA ASP A 82 22.20 18.44 15.79
C ASP A 82 21.47 18.72 17.10
N LEU A 83 20.46 19.59 17.04
CA LEU A 83 19.61 19.89 18.19
C LEU A 83 18.73 18.70 18.56
N ALA A 84 18.15 18.00 17.58
CA ALA A 84 17.37 16.79 17.84
C ALA A 84 18.22 15.69 18.51
N LYS A 85 19.47 15.51 18.05
CA LYS A 85 20.44 14.59 18.66
C LYS A 85 20.76 15.00 20.10
N THR A 86 21.06 16.28 20.33
CA THR A 86 21.30 16.82 21.67
C THR A 86 20.10 16.59 22.60
N ILE A 87 18.87 16.78 22.10
CA ILE A 87 17.65 16.54 22.86
C ILE A 87 17.52 15.07 23.24
N ILE A 88 17.80 14.14 22.32
CA ILE A 88 17.78 12.69 22.58
C ILE A 88 18.85 12.31 23.62
N GLU A 89 20.06 12.85 23.51
CA GLU A 89 21.16 12.64 24.48
C GLU A 89 20.79 13.12 25.89
N LYS A 90 19.95 14.16 26.01
CA LYS A 90 19.37 14.62 27.29
C LYS A 90 18.14 13.83 27.75
N GLY A 91 17.87 12.67 27.16
CA GLY A 91 16.76 11.79 27.51
C GLY A 91 15.46 12.06 26.73
N GLY A 92 15.53 12.82 25.63
CA GLY A 92 14.40 13.06 24.74
C GLY A 92 13.88 11.77 24.11
N ASN A 93 12.61 11.47 24.34
CA ASN A 93 12.00 10.22 23.92
C ASN A 93 11.40 10.35 22.51
N ILE A 94 12.00 9.70 21.51
CA ILE A 94 11.48 9.64 20.13
C ILE A 94 10.07 9.02 20.04
N ASN A 95 9.72 8.19 21.03
CA ASN A 95 8.45 7.48 21.18
C ASN A 95 7.55 8.13 22.24
N TYR A 96 7.73 9.42 22.51
CA TYR A 96 6.97 10.12 23.55
C TYR A 96 5.44 9.98 23.34
N LYS A 97 4.75 9.54 24.41
CA LYS A 97 3.31 9.25 24.41
C LYS A 97 2.44 10.32 25.08
N GLY A 98 3.04 11.41 25.57
CA GLY A 98 2.30 12.49 26.23
C GLY A 98 1.40 13.32 25.30
N ILE A 99 1.33 12.96 24.01
CA ILE A 99 0.47 13.60 23.02
C ILE A 99 -0.25 12.55 22.17
N LYS A 100 -1.37 12.94 21.56
CA LYS A 100 -2.26 12.08 20.76
C LYS A 100 -1.57 11.42 19.55
N TYR A 101 -0.44 11.95 19.11
CA TYR A 101 0.27 11.52 17.90
C TYR A 101 1.76 11.30 18.17
N ASN A 102 2.36 10.30 17.54
CA ASN A 102 3.82 10.09 17.59
C ASN A 102 4.56 11.05 16.62
N VAL A 103 5.89 11.02 16.64
CA VAL A 103 6.73 11.93 15.84
C VAL A 103 6.47 11.81 14.33
N LEU A 104 6.26 10.60 13.82
CA LEU A 104 5.98 10.37 12.40
C LEU A 104 4.60 10.96 12.03
N SER A 105 3.58 10.71 12.85
CA SER A 105 2.24 11.29 12.69
C SER A 105 2.27 12.81 12.73
N PHE A 106 3.05 13.41 13.63
CA PHE A 106 3.23 14.85 13.75
C PHE A 106 3.84 15.44 12.48
N LEU A 107 4.99 14.92 12.04
CA LEU A 107 5.67 15.38 10.83
C LEU A 107 4.81 15.20 9.58
N LYS A 108 4.02 14.12 9.51
CA LYS A 108 3.06 13.89 8.42
C LYS A 108 1.92 14.91 8.43
N LYS A 109 1.29 15.17 9.59
CA LYS A 109 0.22 16.19 9.73
C LYS A 109 0.73 17.57 9.30
N LYS A 110 1.99 17.88 9.60
CA LYS A 110 2.67 19.12 9.24
C LYS A 110 3.25 19.14 7.81
N ARG A 111 3.08 18.06 7.03
CA ARG A 111 3.67 17.88 5.68
C ARG A 111 5.20 18.10 5.65
N ALA A 112 5.87 17.80 6.76
CA ALA A 112 7.31 18.06 6.96
C ALA A 112 8.17 16.79 6.87
N ILE A 113 7.56 15.61 6.76
CA ILE A 113 8.27 14.33 6.67
C ILE A 113 8.97 14.19 5.30
N ASP A 114 10.25 13.87 5.34
CA ASP A 114 11.07 13.54 4.18
C ASP A 114 11.94 12.30 4.48
N LYS A 115 12.76 11.89 3.49
CA LYS A 115 13.64 10.71 3.61
C LYS A 115 14.62 10.85 4.78
N SER A 116 15.24 12.01 4.95
CA SER A 116 16.26 12.26 5.96
C SER A 116 15.68 12.22 7.37
N LYS A 117 14.53 12.87 7.59
CA LYS A 117 13.82 12.81 8.87
C LYS A 117 13.35 11.40 9.21
N LEU A 118 12.85 10.66 8.22
CA LEU A 118 12.43 9.28 8.42
C LEU A 118 13.61 8.39 8.82
N ILE A 119 14.75 8.50 8.14
CA ILE A 119 15.98 7.79 8.51
C ILE A 119 16.42 8.18 9.93
N PHE A 120 16.39 9.47 10.26
CA PHE A 120 16.76 9.96 11.58
C PHE A 120 15.90 9.32 12.67
N ILE A 121 14.56 9.38 12.57
CA ILE A 121 13.70 8.82 13.61
C ILE A 121 13.87 7.30 13.74
N LEU A 122 14.02 6.59 12.60
CA LEU A 122 14.19 5.13 12.59
C LEU A 122 15.53 4.72 13.21
N SER A 123 16.61 5.44 12.93
CA SER A 123 17.93 5.19 13.49
C SER A 123 18.04 5.51 14.99
N HIS A 124 17.15 6.33 15.52
CA HIS A 124 17.15 6.72 16.93
C HIS A 124 16.07 5.99 17.75
N GLY A 125 15.68 4.79 17.32
CA GLY A 125 14.85 3.89 18.13
C GLY A 125 13.34 4.13 18.03
N PHE A 126 12.86 4.75 16.95
CA PHE A 126 11.42 4.87 16.70
C PHE A 126 10.76 3.48 16.69
N ASN A 127 9.65 3.35 17.43
CA ASN A 127 8.91 2.12 17.56
C ASN A 127 8.06 1.88 16.30
N ILE A 128 8.57 1.00 15.43
CA ILE A 128 7.94 0.65 14.15
C ILE A 128 6.52 0.08 14.29
N THR A 129 6.13 -0.44 15.46
CA THR A 129 4.74 -0.92 15.67
C THR A 129 3.71 0.20 15.50
N TYR A 130 4.11 1.47 15.67
CA TYR A 130 3.25 2.61 15.41
C TYR A 130 2.95 2.83 13.94
N ILE A 131 3.77 2.31 13.02
CA ILE A 131 3.52 2.39 11.58
C ILE A 131 2.21 1.66 11.25
N ASN A 132 2.02 0.46 11.82
CA ASN A 132 0.83 -0.35 11.61
C ASN A 132 -0.40 0.20 12.34
N LYS A 133 -0.24 0.65 13.60
CA LYS A 133 -1.38 1.00 14.48
C LYS A 133 -2.20 2.21 14.00
N TYR A 134 -1.57 3.16 13.30
CA TYR A 134 -2.19 4.44 12.97
C TYR A 134 -2.37 4.69 11.47
N GLN A 135 -2.35 3.63 10.65
CA GLN A 135 -2.41 3.75 9.18
C GLN A 135 -1.42 4.81 8.66
N LEU A 136 -0.23 4.91 9.28
CA LEU A 136 0.71 6.01 9.00
C LEU A 136 1.21 5.96 7.57
N THR A 137 1.17 4.78 6.98
CA THR A 137 1.51 4.52 5.59
C THR A 137 0.44 4.98 4.60
N TYR A 138 -0.79 5.24 5.03
CA TYR A 138 -1.82 5.78 4.16
C TYR A 138 -1.37 7.14 3.59
N ASN A 139 -1.39 7.32 2.27
CA ASN A 139 -0.87 8.51 1.58
C ASN A 139 0.63 8.81 1.79
N LEU A 140 1.42 7.89 2.34
CA LEU A 140 2.87 8.07 2.38
C LEU A 140 3.43 7.94 0.95
N ASN A 141 4.41 8.77 0.59
CA ASN A 141 5.09 8.66 -0.70
C ASN A 141 5.84 7.30 -0.77
N PHE A 142 5.82 6.66 -1.94
CA PHE A 142 6.54 5.39 -2.16
C PHE A 142 8.02 5.46 -1.80
N SER A 143 8.70 6.59 -2.01
CA SER A 143 10.09 6.79 -1.60
C SER A 143 10.29 6.61 -0.09
N LEU A 144 9.32 7.02 0.73
CA LEU A 144 9.34 6.84 2.18
C LEU A 144 8.96 5.40 2.57
N ILE A 145 8.02 4.78 1.86
CA ILE A 145 7.69 3.35 2.04
C ILE A 145 8.92 2.48 1.79
N LYS A 146 9.69 2.80 0.73
CA LYS A 146 10.94 2.14 0.39
C LYS A 146 11.95 2.21 1.55
N VAL A 147 12.10 3.39 2.16
CA VAL A 147 12.97 3.57 3.34
C VAL A 147 12.49 2.72 4.53
N ILE A 148 11.19 2.68 4.80
CA ILE A 148 10.64 1.83 5.89
C ILE A 148 11.00 0.36 5.64
N LEU A 149 10.74 -0.15 4.44
CA LEU A 149 11.03 -1.53 4.06
C LEU A 149 12.52 -1.86 4.22
N GLU A 150 13.39 -1.04 3.64
CA GLU A 150 14.85 -1.24 3.66
C GLU A 150 15.44 -1.14 5.07
N PHE A 151 14.93 -0.24 5.89
CA PHE A 151 15.48 0.00 7.22
C PHE A 151 14.95 -0.99 8.27
N CYS A 152 13.73 -1.49 8.09
CA CYS A 152 13.02 -2.21 9.15
C CYS A 152 12.92 -3.73 8.93
N ILE A 153 12.96 -4.20 7.67
CA ILE A 153 12.97 -5.63 7.35
C ILE A 153 14.41 -6.07 7.14
N PHE A 154 14.84 -7.11 7.86
CA PHE A 154 16.23 -7.60 7.89
C PHE A 154 17.22 -6.54 8.37
N ASN A 155 16.83 -5.77 9.38
CA ASN A 155 17.68 -4.74 9.96
C ASN A 155 18.93 -5.31 10.66
N ASN A 156 19.86 -4.44 11.07
CA ASN A 156 21.11 -4.87 11.73
C ASN A 156 20.87 -5.79 12.94
N ASN A 157 19.84 -5.54 13.75
CA ASN A 157 19.53 -6.39 14.90
C ASN A 157 19.13 -7.81 14.45
N PHE A 158 18.35 -7.93 13.38
CA PHE A 158 18.00 -9.23 12.81
C PHE A 158 19.22 -9.94 12.21
N ILE A 159 20.07 -9.22 11.48
CA ILE A 159 21.31 -9.75 10.91
C ILE A 159 22.23 -10.26 12.03
N LEU A 160 22.44 -9.47 13.08
CA LEU A 160 23.23 -9.85 14.24
C LEU A 160 22.64 -11.07 14.97
N LYS A 161 21.31 -11.19 15.03
CA LYS A 161 20.64 -12.38 15.55
C LYS A 161 20.94 -13.63 14.70
N LEU A 162 20.95 -13.52 13.37
CA LEU A 162 21.33 -14.64 12.51
C LEU A 162 22.81 -15.00 12.65
N LEU A 163 23.68 -14.00 12.74
CA LEU A 163 25.11 -14.20 12.95
C LEU A 163 25.41 -14.85 14.30
N SER A 164 24.67 -14.49 15.36
CA SER A 164 24.85 -15.12 16.69
C SER A 164 24.42 -16.58 16.70
N ILE A 165 23.31 -16.93 16.05
CA ILE A 165 22.87 -18.33 15.86
C ILE A 165 23.97 -19.14 15.18
N ASN A 166 24.55 -18.61 14.09
CA ASN A 166 25.61 -19.29 13.36
C ASN A 166 26.92 -19.39 14.17
N LYS A 167 27.34 -18.30 14.82
CA LYS A 167 28.55 -18.25 15.64
C LYS A 167 28.50 -19.26 16.80
N ASN A 168 27.35 -19.36 17.46
CA ASN A 168 27.14 -20.23 18.61
C ASN A 168 26.73 -21.66 18.23
N LYS A 169 26.68 -21.98 16.93
CA LYS A 169 26.23 -23.28 16.40
C LYS A 169 24.90 -23.75 17.00
N THR A 170 24.00 -22.80 17.30
CA THR A 170 22.72 -23.13 17.90
C THR A 170 21.90 -23.94 16.90
N PRO A 171 21.54 -25.21 17.23
CA PRO A 171 20.74 -26.02 16.32
C PRO A 171 19.40 -25.36 16.05
N MET A 172 19.02 -25.26 14.78
CA MET A 172 17.74 -24.70 14.36
C MET A 172 17.15 -25.54 13.25
N SER A 173 15.90 -25.98 13.43
CA SER A 173 15.19 -26.69 12.36
C SER A 173 14.87 -25.75 11.21
N LYS A 174 14.74 -26.32 10.00
CA LYS A 174 14.32 -25.58 8.80
C LYS A 174 13.02 -24.80 9.04
N ASN A 175 12.06 -25.39 9.74
CA ASN A 175 10.78 -24.75 10.07
C ASN A 175 10.97 -23.57 11.03
N ALA A 176 11.79 -23.73 12.07
CA ALA A 176 12.08 -22.64 13.00
C ALA A 176 12.78 -21.45 12.31
N PHE A 177 13.68 -21.73 11.36
CA PHE A 177 14.31 -20.70 10.54
C PHE A 177 13.31 -19.98 9.63
N TYR A 178 12.42 -20.72 8.95
CA TYR A 178 11.38 -20.08 8.13
C TYR A 178 10.41 -19.25 8.96
N GLU A 179 10.03 -19.71 10.15
CA GLU A 179 9.23 -18.93 11.09
C GLU A 179 9.93 -17.64 11.53
N LEU A 180 11.24 -17.69 11.75
CA LEU A 180 12.04 -16.52 12.07
C LEU A 180 12.03 -15.49 10.91
N ILE A 181 12.23 -15.94 9.68
CA ILE A 181 12.18 -15.09 8.47
C ILE A 181 10.77 -14.53 8.23
N ARG A 182 9.74 -15.37 8.39
CA ARG A 182 8.33 -15.00 8.24
C ARG A 182 7.92 -13.91 9.22
N LYS A 183 8.31 -14.02 10.49
CA LYS A 183 8.07 -12.98 11.51
C LYS A 183 8.78 -11.67 11.18
N GLU A 184 9.99 -11.75 10.64
CA GLU A 184 10.76 -10.55 10.24
C GLU A 184 10.12 -9.82 9.05
N LYS A 185 9.70 -10.55 8.02
CA LYS A 185 8.96 -9.98 6.87
C LYS A 185 7.55 -9.51 7.24
N GLY A 186 6.90 -10.21 8.18
CA GLY A 186 5.56 -9.91 8.68
C GLY A 186 5.45 -8.72 9.64
N LYS A 187 6.51 -7.91 9.78
CA LYS A 187 6.50 -6.70 10.63
C LYS A 187 5.50 -5.64 10.17
N PHE A 188 5.09 -5.64 8.90
CA PHE A 188 4.23 -4.63 8.31
C PHE A 188 2.98 -5.23 7.67
N GLU A 189 1.85 -4.54 7.81
CA GLU A 189 0.65 -4.85 7.04
C GLU A 189 0.71 -4.17 5.67
N ILE A 190 0.99 -4.96 4.63
CA ILE A 190 1.24 -4.46 3.27
C ILE A 190 -0.06 -4.16 2.48
N LYS A 191 -1.21 -4.62 2.96
CA LYS A 191 -2.50 -4.57 2.25
C LYS A 191 -2.87 -3.16 1.76
N GLU A 192 -2.74 -2.15 2.62
CA GLU A 192 -3.05 -0.76 2.27
C GLU A 192 -2.12 -0.21 1.18
N TRP A 193 -0.88 -0.72 1.10
CA TRP A 193 0.08 -0.27 0.11
C TRP A 193 -0.29 -0.77 -1.27
N TYR A 194 -0.72 -2.04 -1.39
CA TYR A 194 -1.27 -2.56 -2.64
C TYR A 194 -2.46 -1.73 -3.12
N TYR A 195 -3.40 -1.41 -2.23
CA TYR A 195 -4.58 -0.63 -2.59
C TYR A 195 -4.19 0.73 -3.21
N ASN A 196 -3.29 1.47 -2.55
CA ASN A 196 -2.84 2.78 -3.03
C ASN A 196 -2.07 2.71 -4.37
N LEU A 197 -1.23 1.68 -4.55
CA LEU A 197 -0.43 1.52 -5.77
C LEU A 197 -1.26 1.03 -6.96
N LEU A 198 -2.23 0.15 -6.72
CA LEU A 198 -3.16 -0.34 -7.72
C LEU A 198 -4.04 0.79 -8.26
N ASN A 199 -4.61 1.61 -7.37
CA ASN A 199 -5.38 2.80 -7.76
C ASN A 199 -4.60 3.74 -8.68
N LYS A 200 -3.27 3.83 -8.49
CA LYS A 200 -2.35 4.66 -9.30
C LYS A 200 -1.68 3.89 -10.43
N GLN A 201 -2.04 2.62 -10.65
CA GLN A 201 -1.47 1.71 -11.64
C GLN A 201 0.07 1.63 -11.62
N ARG A 202 0.69 1.72 -10.43
CA ARG A 202 2.15 1.75 -10.24
C ARG A 202 2.73 0.33 -10.13
N TYR A 203 2.62 -0.47 -11.17
CA TYR A 203 2.99 -1.90 -11.19
C TYR A 203 4.42 -2.20 -10.74
N LYS A 204 5.42 -1.40 -11.13
CA LYS A 204 6.81 -1.59 -10.68
C LYS A 204 7.00 -1.41 -9.18
N GLN A 205 6.20 -0.54 -8.57
CA GLN A 205 6.20 -0.35 -7.12
C GLN A 205 5.52 -1.52 -6.41
N ILE A 206 4.53 -2.16 -7.05
CA ILE A 206 3.89 -3.39 -6.56
C ILE A 206 4.90 -4.54 -6.55
N GLU A 207 5.66 -4.74 -7.64
CA GLU A 207 6.74 -5.74 -7.69
C GLU A 207 7.74 -5.54 -6.56
N TYR A 208 8.15 -4.27 -6.33
CA TYR A 208 9.08 -3.93 -5.27
C TYR A 208 8.56 -4.35 -3.89
N ILE A 209 7.32 -3.96 -3.56
CA ILE A 209 6.72 -4.32 -2.27
C ILE A 209 6.53 -5.83 -2.14
N TYR A 210 6.09 -6.49 -3.21
CA TYR A 210 5.90 -7.94 -3.24
C TYR A 210 7.19 -8.71 -2.94
N SER A 211 8.36 -8.16 -3.32
CA SER A 211 9.66 -8.79 -3.02
C SER A 211 9.95 -8.93 -1.52
N TYR A 212 9.33 -8.09 -0.68
CA TYR A 212 9.45 -8.14 0.78
C TYR A 212 8.45 -9.10 1.44
N GLU A 213 7.44 -9.58 0.71
CA GLU A 213 6.49 -10.57 1.21
C GLU A 213 7.16 -11.94 1.42
N ASP A 214 6.56 -12.77 2.27
CA ASP A 214 7.03 -14.13 2.52
C ASP A 214 6.66 -15.07 1.36
N ARG A 215 7.67 -15.58 0.64
CA ARG A 215 7.45 -16.51 -0.49
C ARG A 215 6.85 -17.85 -0.05
N ASN A 216 7.06 -18.26 1.19
CA ASN A 216 6.42 -19.48 1.70
C ASN A 216 4.90 -19.30 1.87
N ASN A 217 4.42 -18.05 1.87
CA ASN A 217 3.01 -17.69 1.98
C ASN A 217 2.46 -17.09 0.68
N ASN A 218 3.05 -17.45 -0.47
CA ASN A 218 2.81 -16.82 -1.77
C ASN A 218 1.32 -16.77 -2.16
N ALA A 219 0.59 -17.88 -1.98
CA ALA A 219 -0.85 -17.94 -2.29
C ALA A 219 -1.65 -16.89 -1.52
N ASN A 220 -1.41 -16.74 -0.21
CA ASN A 220 -2.08 -15.74 0.60
C ASN A 220 -1.66 -14.31 0.22
N ASN A 221 -0.41 -14.09 -0.17
CA ASN A 221 0.06 -12.76 -0.59
C ASN A 221 -0.57 -12.34 -1.93
N ILE A 222 -0.66 -13.27 -2.88
CA ILE A 222 -1.42 -13.08 -4.12
C ILE A 222 -2.89 -12.77 -3.79
N GLN A 223 -3.52 -13.58 -2.93
CA GLN A 223 -4.91 -13.39 -2.57
C GLN A 223 -5.15 -11.99 -1.98
N LYS A 224 -4.26 -11.48 -1.11
CA LYS A 224 -4.34 -10.10 -0.59
C LYS A 224 -4.26 -9.07 -1.71
N LEU A 225 -3.32 -9.22 -2.66
CA LEU A 225 -3.19 -8.34 -3.81
C LEU A 225 -4.47 -8.33 -4.67
N LEU A 226 -5.00 -9.51 -5.00
CA LEU A 226 -6.22 -9.65 -5.80
C LEU A 226 -7.46 -9.15 -5.07
N GLN A 227 -7.54 -9.33 -3.75
CA GLN A 227 -8.61 -8.72 -2.93
C GLN A 227 -8.56 -7.19 -2.97
N CYS A 228 -7.37 -6.58 -2.97
CA CYS A 228 -7.26 -5.14 -3.14
C CYS A 228 -7.72 -4.70 -4.54
N ALA A 229 -7.43 -5.49 -5.58
CA ALA A 229 -7.94 -5.22 -6.93
C ALA A 229 -9.47 -5.22 -6.99
N ASN A 230 -10.11 -6.24 -6.41
CA ASN A 230 -11.57 -6.35 -6.36
C ASN A 230 -12.23 -5.19 -5.60
N LYS A 231 -11.58 -4.64 -4.57
CA LYS A 231 -12.09 -3.48 -3.83
C LYS A 231 -12.03 -2.18 -4.64
N ILE A 232 -11.15 -2.12 -5.64
CA ILE A 232 -10.95 -0.94 -6.49
C ILE A 232 -11.90 -0.99 -7.68
N ASP A 233 -12.16 -2.19 -8.21
CA ASP A 233 -13.18 -2.40 -9.23
C ASP A 233 -14.58 -2.06 -8.63
N THR A 234 -15.02 -0.82 -8.82
CA THR A 234 -16.32 -0.31 -8.32
C THR A 234 -17.52 -0.92 -9.04
N SER A 235 -17.29 -1.39 -10.27
CA SER A 235 -18.18 -2.28 -10.99
C SER A 235 -17.66 -3.69 -10.79
N ASP A 236 -18.54 -4.64 -10.48
CA ASP A 236 -18.25 -6.07 -10.25
C ASP A 236 -17.83 -6.78 -11.58
N ASN A 237 -16.93 -6.14 -12.31
CA ASN A 237 -16.42 -6.50 -13.61
C ASN A 237 -15.07 -7.22 -13.52
N ASP A 238 -14.36 -7.22 -12.38
CA ASP A 238 -13.05 -7.88 -12.21
C ASP A 238 -11.95 -7.36 -13.17
N PHE A 239 -12.11 -6.15 -13.72
CA PHE A 239 -11.19 -5.62 -14.74
C PHE A 239 -9.75 -5.52 -14.23
N LEU A 240 -9.55 -4.95 -13.04
CA LEU A 240 -8.22 -4.77 -12.48
C LEU A 240 -7.63 -6.11 -12.06
N LYS A 241 -8.44 -6.99 -11.46
CA LYS A 241 -8.03 -8.36 -11.12
C LYS A 241 -7.53 -9.09 -12.37
N TYR A 242 -8.32 -9.08 -13.44
CA TYR A 242 -7.96 -9.67 -14.73
C TYR A 242 -6.68 -9.07 -15.31
N THR A 243 -6.54 -7.74 -15.25
CA THR A 243 -5.37 -7.01 -15.75
C THR A 243 -4.09 -7.43 -15.03
N ILE A 244 -4.14 -7.62 -13.71
CA ILE A 244 -3.01 -8.11 -12.92
C ILE A 244 -2.62 -9.52 -13.36
N LEU A 245 -3.58 -10.45 -13.42
CA LEU A 245 -3.34 -11.84 -13.82
C LEU A 245 -2.72 -11.92 -15.22
N ARG A 246 -3.23 -11.15 -16.19
CA ARG A 246 -2.66 -11.09 -17.55
C ARG A 246 -1.25 -10.50 -17.59
N LYS A 247 -0.95 -9.51 -16.75
CA LYS A 247 0.42 -8.98 -16.64
C LYS A 247 1.38 -10.00 -16.04
N ILE A 248 0.93 -10.79 -15.07
CA ILE A 248 1.73 -11.88 -14.48
C ILE A 248 1.97 -12.97 -15.52
N GLU A 249 0.92 -13.43 -16.19
CA GLU A 249 0.99 -14.44 -17.26
C GLU A 249 1.97 -14.05 -18.36
N LYS A 250 1.91 -12.78 -18.83
CA LYS A 250 2.80 -12.23 -19.87
C LYS A 250 4.18 -11.82 -19.34
N LYS A 251 4.52 -12.14 -18.08
CA LYS A 251 5.77 -11.75 -17.42
C LYS A 251 6.05 -10.24 -17.43
N LYS A 252 5.00 -9.42 -17.56
CA LYS A 252 5.06 -7.95 -17.47
C LYS A 252 4.96 -7.44 -16.02
N LEU A 253 4.52 -8.30 -15.11
CA LEU A 253 4.54 -8.09 -13.66
C LEU A 253 5.29 -9.24 -13.01
N ASN A 254 6.45 -8.95 -12.40
CA ASN A 254 7.31 -9.96 -11.79
C ASN A 254 6.81 -10.39 -10.40
N ILE A 255 5.71 -11.15 -10.40
CA ILE A 255 5.13 -11.79 -9.22
C ILE A 255 5.10 -13.29 -9.50
N PHE A 256 5.68 -14.07 -8.60
CA PHE A 256 5.67 -15.52 -8.73
C PHE A 256 4.26 -16.05 -8.52
N MET A 257 3.70 -16.72 -9.53
CA MET A 257 2.43 -17.42 -9.46
C MET A 257 2.55 -18.73 -10.22
N GLU A 258 2.24 -19.85 -9.56
CA GLU A 258 2.22 -21.15 -10.21
C GLU A 258 1.16 -21.18 -11.33
N LYS A 259 1.46 -21.89 -12.42
CA LYS A 259 0.62 -21.93 -13.62
C LYS A 259 -0.80 -22.42 -13.31
N ASP A 260 -0.92 -23.45 -12.48
CA ASP A 260 -2.21 -24.03 -12.11
C ASP A 260 -3.03 -23.06 -11.26
N TYR A 261 -2.39 -22.33 -10.35
CA TYR A 261 -3.06 -21.32 -9.54
C TYR A 261 -3.49 -20.10 -10.38
N LEU A 262 -2.66 -19.67 -11.33
CA LEU A 262 -3.02 -18.63 -12.30
C LEU A 262 -4.23 -19.04 -13.14
N HIS A 263 -4.24 -20.27 -13.65
CA HIS A 263 -5.36 -20.82 -14.41
C HIS A 263 -6.63 -20.89 -13.56
N TYR A 264 -6.52 -21.33 -12.31
CA TYR A 264 -7.62 -21.35 -11.35
C TYR A 264 -8.22 -19.95 -11.11
N GLU A 265 -7.39 -18.92 -10.93
CA GLU A 265 -7.88 -17.55 -10.74
C GLU A 265 -8.54 -16.96 -11.98
N PHE A 266 -8.06 -17.29 -13.19
CA PHE A 266 -8.77 -16.95 -14.43
C PHE A 266 -10.13 -17.65 -14.52
N ASN A 267 -10.18 -18.95 -14.24
CA ASN A 267 -11.41 -19.75 -14.29
C ASN A 267 -12.50 -19.23 -13.36
N LYS A 268 -12.14 -18.71 -12.17
CA LYS A 268 -13.11 -18.04 -11.30
C LYS A 268 -13.78 -16.85 -11.98
N ILE A 269 -12.99 -15.96 -12.56
CA ILE A 269 -13.52 -14.76 -13.23
C ILE A 269 -14.44 -15.19 -14.38
N TYR A 270 -13.99 -16.15 -15.19
CA TYR A 270 -14.79 -16.67 -16.29
C TYR A 270 -16.11 -17.28 -15.82
N PHE A 271 -16.06 -18.15 -14.82
CA PHE A 271 -17.25 -18.82 -14.27
C PHE A 271 -18.28 -17.80 -13.77
N ASP A 272 -17.84 -16.76 -13.06
CA ASP A 272 -18.71 -15.69 -12.58
C ASP A 272 -19.37 -14.92 -13.73
N LYS A 273 -18.63 -14.64 -14.81
CA LYS A 273 -19.22 -14.01 -16.02
C LYS A 273 -20.24 -14.92 -16.68
N LEU A 274 -19.94 -16.21 -16.84
CA LEU A 274 -20.86 -17.18 -17.44
C LEU A 274 -22.15 -17.34 -16.63
N LYS A 275 -22.05 -17.33 -15.29
CA LYS A 275 -23.22 -17.36 -14.40
C LYS A 275 -24.11 -16.13 -14.62
N LYS A 276 -23.52 -14.94 -14.77
CA LYS A 276 -24.27 -13.71 -15.09
C LYS A 276 -24.95 -13.76 -16.47
N ILE A 277 -24.24 -14.22 -17.50
CA ILE A 277 -24.80 -14.44 -18.85
C ILE A 277 -26.00 -15.37 -18.80
N ASN A 278 -25.85 -16.54 -18.16
CA ASN A 278 -26.92 -17.51 -17.98
C ASN A 278 -28.14 -16.91 -17.29
N ARG A 279 -27.94 -16.03 -16.30
CA ARG A 279 -29.03 -15.34 -15.60
C ARG A 279 -29.79 -14.40 -16.54
N PHE A 280 -29.10 -13.59 -17.34
CA PHE A 280 -29.75 -12.68 -18.29
C PHE A 280 -30.56 -13.44 -19.34
N ILE A 281 -30.00 -14.54 -19.86
CA ILE A 281 -30.68 -15.40 -20.85
C ILE A 281 -31.94 -16.03 -20.24
N LYS A 282 -31.83 -16.64 -19.06
CA LYS A 282 -32.99 -17.26 -18.37
C LYS A 282 -34.11 -16.25 -18.11
N LYS A 283 -33.76 -14.99 -17.80
CA LYS A 283 -34.71 -13.90 -17.56
C LYS A 283 -35.17 -13.20 -18.84
N LYS A 284 -34.67 -13.59 -20.01
CA LYS A 284 -34.91 -12.94 -21.32
C LYS A 284 -34.59 -11.43 -21.31
N THR A 285 -33.65 -10.97 -20.49
CA THR A 285 -33.25 -9.55 -20.41
C THR A 285 -32.08 -9.23 -21.35
N PHE A 286 -32.31 -9.36 -22.65
CA PHE A 286 -31.25 -9.31 -23.66
C PHE A 286 -30.56 -7.94 -23.80
N THR A 287 -31.27 -6.83 -23.59
CA THR A 287 -30.63 -5.49 -23.56
C THR A 287 -29.57 -5.39 -22.46
N GLN A 288 -29.87 -5.92 -21.27
CA GLN A 288 -28.92 -5.97 -20.15
C GLN A 288 -27.75 -6.91 -20.45
N LEU A 289 -28.00 -8.01 -21.15
CA LEU A 289 -26.94 -8.90 -21.61
C LEU A 289 -25.96 -8.16 -22.54
N MET A 290 -26.46 -7.30 -23.43
CA MET A 290 -25.59 -6.54 -24.32
C MET A 290 -24.75 -5.50 -23.60
N ILE A 291 -25.34 -4.76 -22.66
CA ILE A 291 -24.60 -3.84 -21.78
C ILE A 291 -23.51 -4.60 -21.04
N PHE A 292 -23.84 -5.77 -20.49
CA PHE A 292 -22.88 -6.62 -19.79
C PHE A 292 -21.71 -7.07 -20.69
N PHE A 293 -21.96 -7.43 -21.95
CA PHE A 293 -20.91 -7.78 -22.91
C PHE A 293 -19.97 -6.60 -23.17
N GLU A 294 -20.51 -5.39 -23.37
CA GLU A 294 -19.72 -4.18 -23.61
C GLU A 294 -18.86 -3.82 -22.40
N GLU A 295 -19.44 -3.81 -21.19
CA GLU A 295 -18.73 -3.53 -19.93
C GLU A 295 -17.62 -4.55 -19.63
N ASN A 296 -17.75 -5.79 -20.13
CA ASN A 296 -16.81 -6.88 -19.89
C ASN A 296 -16.02 -7.27 -21.15
N LYS A 297 -15.98 -6.45 -22.21
CA LYS A 297 -15.31 -6.79 -23.49
C LYS A 297 -13.83 -7.18 -23.38
N PHE A 298 -13.15 -6.75 -22.31
CA PHE A 298 -11.75 -7.04 -22.05
C PHE A 298 -11.46 -8.52 -21.78
N ILE A 299 -12.45 -9.31 -21.33
CA ILE A 299 -12.27 -10.74 -21.01
C ILE A 299 -12.72 -11.66 -22.16
N PHE A 300 -13.73 -11.26 -22.94
CA PHE A 300 -14.35 -12.13 -23.94
C PHE A 300 -13.44 -12.52 -25.10
N LYS A 301 -12.41 -11.71 -25.41
CA LYS A 301 -11.39 -12.06 -26.41
C LYS A 301 -10.55 -13.27 -26.02
N ASP A 302 -10.41 -13.52 -24.71
CA ASP A 302 -9.58 -14.57 -24.13
C ASP A 302 -10.40 -15.79 -23.68
N LEU A 303 -11.72 -15.84 -23.98
CA LEU A 303 -12.63 -16.95 -23.63
C LEU A 303 -12.35 -18.29 -24.32
N LYS A 304 -11.35 -18.37 -25.20
CA LYS A 304 -10.86 -19.64 -25.75
C LYS A 304 -10.56 -20.67 -24.65
N MET A 305 -10.28 -20.21 -23.44
CA MET A 305 -9.87 -21.02 -22.30
C MET A 305 -11.02 -21.68 -21.52
N VAL A 306 -12.27 -21.40 -21.87
CA VAL A 306 -13.43 -21.93 -21.15
C VAL A 306 -14.29 -22.69 -22.14
N ASP A 307 -14.54 -23.97 -21.89
CA ASP A 307 -15.39 -24.87 -22.68
C ASP A 307 -16.88 -24.47 -22.62
N TYR A 308 -17.19 -23.18 -22.70
CA TYR A 308 -18.55 -22.67 -22.68
C TYR A 308 -19.07 -22.43 -24.09
N ASP A 309 -19.96 -23.33 -24.52
CA ASP A 309 -20.56 -23.30 -25.84
C ASP A 309 -21.78 -22.36 -25.88
N PHE A 310 -21.51 -21.05 -25.88
CA PHE A 310 -22.57 -20.01 -25.91
C PHE A 310 -23.53 -20.22 -27.09
N ILE A 311 -23.05 -20.67 -28.25
CA ILE A 311 -23.89 -20.90 -29.44
C ILE A 311 -24.84 -22.07 -29.23
N THR A 312 -24.34 -23.23 -28.76
CA THR A 312 -25.22 -24.35 -28.38
C THR A 312 -26.25 -23.90 -27.36
N PHE A 313 -25.83 -23.17 -26.33
CA PHE A 313 -26.75 -22.69 -25.30
C PHE A 313 -27.79 -21.70 -25.85
N SER A 314 -27.39 -20.81 -26.76
CA SER A 314 -28.27 -19.82 -27.37
C SER A 314 -29.36 -20.45 -28.22
N ILE A 315 -29.00 -21.49 -29.00
CA ILE A 315 -29.97 -22.24 -29.81
C ILE A 315 -30.98 -22.97 -28.92
N LEU A 316 -30.52 -23.61 -27.83
CA LEU A 316 -31.40 -24.33 -26.90
C LEU A 316 -32.32 -23.44 -26.07
N LYS A 317 -32.10 -22.12 -26.06
CA LYS A 317 -32.85 -21.15 -25.26
C LYS A 317 -33.59 -20.12 -26.11
N ASP A 318 -33.72 -20.36 -27.41
CA ASP A 318 -34.44 -19.51 -28.36
C ASP A 318 -34.02 -18.04 -28.28
N ILE A 319 -32.72 -17.78 -28.13
CA ILE A 319 -32.21 -16.40 -28.11
C ILE A 319 -32.43 -15.77 -29.50
N PRO A 320 -32.95 -14.53 -29.59
CA PRO A 320 -33.18 -13.90 -30.88
C PRO A 320 -31.87 -13.72 -31.65
N ILE A 321 -31.93 -13.98 -32.95
CA ILE A 321 -30.77 -14.02 -33.86
C ILE A 321 -29.98 -12.69 -33.85
N SER A 322 -30.68 -11.56 -33.73
CA SER A 322 -30.07 -10.23 -33.63
C SER A 322 -29.08 -10.13 -32.46
N TYR A 323 -29.42 -10.71 -31.29
CA TYR A 323 -28.54 -10.74 -30.13
C TYR A 323 -27.40 -11.73 -30.31
N ILE A 324 -27.64 -12.90 -30.91
CA ILE A 324 -26.56 -13.86 -31.20
C ILE A 324 -25.52 -13.20 -32.12
N LYS A 325 -25.96 -12.49 -33.16
CA LYS A 325 -25.09 -11.72 -34.06
C LYS A 325 -24.26 -10.69 -33.30
N GLU A 326 -24.85 -9.99 -32.34
CA GLU A 326 -24.16 -8.96 -31.56
C GLU A 326 -23.13 -9.56 -30.59
N VAL A 327 -23.46 -10.67 -29.91
CA VAL A 327 -22.54 -11.37 -29.00
C VAL A 327 -21.30 -11.88 -29.74
N LEU A 328 -21.46 -12.34 -30.98
CA LEU A 328 -20.35 -12.82 -31.82
C LEU A 328 -19.29 -11.75 -32.09
N LYS A 329 -19.61 -10.45 -31.97
CA LYS A 329 -18.60 -9.37 -32.03
C LYS A 329 -17.62 -9.43 -30.85
N TYR A 330 -18.06 -9.92 -29.69
CA TYR A 330 -17.27 -10.02 -28.47
C TYR A 330 -16.63 -11.40 -28.30
N CYS A 331 -17.34 -12.45 -28.70
CA CYS A 331 -16.95 -13.85 -28.63
C CYS A 331 -16.88 -14.47 -30.04
N PRO A 332 -15.93 -14.04 -30.88
CA PRO A 332 -15.85 -14.55 -32.24
C PRO A 332 -15.49 -16.05 -32.28
N LEU A 333 -16.01 -16.75 -33.29
CA LEU A 333 -15.93 -18.20 -33.40
C LEU A 333 -14.56 -18.62 -33.94
N TYR A 334 -13.78 -19.30 -33.10
CA TYR A 334 -12.49 -19.87 -33.52
C TYR A 334 -12.60 -21.31 -34.01
N ILE A 335 -13.68 -22.01 -33.65
CA ILE A 335 -13.96 -23.39 -34.08
C ILE A 335 -15.42 -23.45 -34.50
N PHE A 336 -15.67 -23.92 -35.72
CA PHE A 336 -17.01 -24.20 -36.19
C PHE A 336 -17.40 -25.64 -35.89
N LYS A 337 -18.40 -25.86 -35.03
CA LYS A 337 -18.78 -27.22 -34.61
C LYS A 337 -19.91 -27.78 -35.49
N LYS A 338 -19.73 -29.00 -36.02
CA LYS A 338 -20.76 -29.71 -36.82
C LYS A 338 -22.12 -29.80 -36.12
N LYS A 339 -22.13 -29.88 -34.77
CA LYS A 339 -23.37 -29.90 -33.98
C LYS A 339 -24.22 -28.65 -34.16
N TRP A 340 -23.62 -27.47 -34.39
CA TRP A 340 -24.39 -26.25 -34.58
C TRP A 340 -25.21 -26.29 -35.87
N ILE A 341 -24.65 -26.87 -36.95
CA ILE A 341 -25.39 -27.09 -38.21
C ILE A 341 -26.63 -27.93 -37.94
N LYS A 342 -26.44 -29.10 -37.32
CA LYS A 342 -27.55 -30.02 -36.98
C LYS A 342 -28.63 -29.32 -36.16
N MET A 343 -28.23 -28.55 -35.14
CA MET A 343 -29.16 -27.82 -34.28
C MET A 343 -29.91 -26.72 -35.03
N THR A 344 -29.23 -25.94 -35.88
CA THR A 344 -29.87 -24.88 -36.68
C THR A 344 -30.83 -25.42 -37.73
N LEU A 345 -30.53 -26.59 -38.32
CA LEU A 345 -31.43 -27.25 -39.25
C LEU A 345 -32.66 -27.82 -38.53
N ALA A 346 -32.46 -28.43 -37.36
CA ALA A 346 -33.55 -28.96 -36.53
C ALA A 346 -34.53 -27.88 -36.05
N THR A 347 -34.06 -26.64 -35.85
CA THR A 347 -34.91 -25.49 -35.48
C THR A 347 -35.37 -24.67 -36.69
N ASN A 348 -35.13 -25.15 -37.92
CA ASN A 348 -35.40 -24.48 -39.19
C ASN A 348 -34.88 -23.01 -39.27
N ASN A 349 -33.75 -22.74 -38.59
CA ASN A 349 -33.21 -21.39 -38.44
C ASN A 349 -32.02 -21.15 -39.39
N GLN A 350 -32.32 -21.08 -40.69
CA GLN A 350 -31.30 -20.89 -41.74
C GLN A 350 -30.54 -19.55 -41.62
N ALA A 351 -31.20 -18.50 -41.10
CA ALA A 351 -30.58 -17.19 -40.89
C ALA A 351 -29.46 -17.27 -39.84
N LEU A 352 -29.65 -18.03 -38.77
CA LEU A 352 -28.61 -18.27 -37.77
C LEU A 352 -27.41 -19.02 -38.36
N LEU A 353 -27.64 -20.07 -39.17
CA LEU A 353 -26.55 -20.81 -39.83
C LEU A 353 -25.69 -19.88 -40.71
N ARG A 354 -26.31 -18.98 -41.48
CA ARG A 354 -25.59 -17.99 -42.31
C ARG A 354 -24.71 -17.06 -41.45
N ILE A 355 -25.22 -16.59 -40.31
CA ILE A 355 -24.48 -15.71 -39.39
C ILE A 355 -23.28 -16.44 -38.78
N LEU A 356 -23.45 -17.68 -38.32
CA LEU A 356 -22.37 -18.46 -37.74
C LEU A 356 -21.26 -18.73 -38.79
N LEU A 357 -21.65 -19.10 -40.02
CA LEU A 357 -20.69 -19.32 -41.12
C LEU A 357 -19.94 -18.05 -41.48
N LYS A 358 -20.63 -16.91 -41.55
CA LYS A 358 -20.00 -15.61 -41.83
C LYS A 358 -19.00 -15.22 -40.74
N SER A 359 -19.40 -15.29 -39.48
CA SER A 359 -18.53 -14.94 -38.34
C SER A 359 -17.29 -15.84 -38.24
N PHE A 360 -17.41 -17.12 -38.60
CA PHE A 360 -16.27 -18.03 -38.64
C PHE A 360 -15.32 -17.70 -39.80
N LYS A 361 -15.84 -17.35 -40.98
CA LYS A 361 -15.01 -16.97 -42.14
C LYS A 361 -14.25 -15.66 -41.95
N GLU A 362 -14.81 -14.70 -41.21
CA GLU A 362 -14.14 -13.42 -40.90
C GLU A 362 -12.93 -13.58 -39.95
N MET A 363 -12.71 -14.78 -39.40
CA MET A 363 -11.66 -15.11 -38.44
C MET A 363 -10.50 -15.93 -39.03
N ILE A 364 -10.71 -16.56 -40.19
CA ILE A 364 -9.70 -17.27 -40.98
C ILE A 364 -9.05 -16.25 -41.91
#